data_AF-A0A5B9R9E3-F1
#
_entry.id   AF-A0A5B9R9E3-F1
#
_cell.length_a   1.000
_cell.length_b   1.000
_cell.length_c   1.000
_cell.angle_alpha   90.00
_cell.angle_beta   90.00
_cell.angle_gamma   90.00
#
_symmetry.space_group_name_H-M   'P 1'
#
loop_
_entity.id
_entity.type
_entity.pdbx_description
1 polymer ?
#
loop_
_entity_poly.entity_id
_entity_poly.type
_entity_poly.pdbx_seq_one_letter_code
_entity_poly.pdbx_strand_id
1 'polypeptide(L)'
;MTGKGPTVIVRKPDKRTGKIYCQMKLKTLAFPCFNLYHDLFYKNGIKIIPKIIGDLLTARSLAYWIKDDGGKPSSNQTVLYTRSYTLEEVILLQKVLTDNFKLRTLIYEKNYWSVDYNYTC
;
A
#
# COMPACT_ATOMS: atom_id res chain seq x y z
N MET A 1 21.66 -22.69 0.41
CA MET A 1 20.88 -21.80 -0.48
C MET A 1 21.45 -20.41 -0.38
N THR A 2 22.01 -19.84 -1.45
CA THR A 2 22.53 -18.46 -1.45
C THR A 2 21.47 -17.52 -2.02
N GLY A 3 21.18 -16.44 -1.30
CA GLY A 3 20.27 -15.39 -1.76
C GLY A 3 20.86 -14.63 -2.95
N LYS A 4 20.00 -14.13 -3.84
CA LYS A 4 20.43 -13.19 -4.88
C LYS A 4 20.53 -11.79 -4.27
N GLY A 5 21.66 -11.11 -4.47
CA GLY A 5 21.85 -9.73 -4.04
C GLY A 5 20.88 -8.74 -4.73
N PRO A 6 20.83 -7.49 -4.25
CA PRO A 6 20.04 -6.43 -4.88
C PRO A 6 20.38 -6.32 -6.38
N THR A 7 19.35 -6.23 -7.22
CA THR A 7 19.52 -6.05 -8.66
C THR A 7 18.95 -4.70 -9.08
N VAL A 8 19.76 -3.88 -9.74
CA VAL A 8 19.30 -2.65 -10.40
C VAL A 8 18.77 -2.99 -11.78
N ILE A 9 17.57 -2.51 -12.10
CA ILE A 9 16.90 -2.76 -13.37
C ILE A 9 16.50 -1.43 -13.98
N VAL A 10 16.97 -1.17 -15.19
CA VAL A 10 16.49 -0.07 -16.03
C VAL A 10 15.23 -0.56 -16.76
N ARG A 11 14.09 0.12 -16.58
CA ARG A 11 12.84 -0.26 -17.25
C ARG A 11 12.82 0.25 -18.70
N LYS A 12 11.97 -0.35 -19.53
CA LYS A 12 11.61 0.23 -20.83
C LYS A 12 10.96 1.61 -20.63
N PRO A 13 11.05 2.52 -21.60
CA PRO A 13 10.36 3.81 -21.54
C PRO A 13 8.88 3.64 -21.20
N ASP A 14 8.39 4.45 -20.27
CA ASP A 14 6.97 4.52 -19.95
C ASP A 14 6.18 4.97 -21.18
N LYS A 15 5.18 4.20 -21.60
CA LYS A 15 4.45 4.47 -22.85
C LYS A 15 3.68 5.79 -22.85
N ARG A 16 3.32 6.33 -21.68
CA ARG A 16 2.54 7.58 -21.55
C ARG A 16 3.44 8.80 -21.55
N THR A 17 4.65 8.69 -21.01
CA THR A 17 5.52 9.84 -20.71
C THR A 17 6.87 9.79 -21.42
N GLY A 18 7.25 8.65 -21.98
CA GLY A 18 8.59 8.38 -22.55
C GLY A 18 9.70 8.27 -21.50
N LYS A 19 9.41 8.50 -20.21
CA LYS A 19 10.41 8.51 -19.15
C LYS A 19 10.93 7.11 -18.86
N ILE A 20 12.23 7.00 -18.64
CA ILE A 20 12.90 5.77 -18.22
C ILE A 20 13.05 5.80 -16.71
N TYR A 21 12.65 4.71 -16.06
CA TYR A 21 12.73 4.57 -14.61
C TYR A 21 13.71 3.45 -14.24
N CYS A 22 14.54 3.72 -13.23
CA CYS A 22 15.38 2.72 -12.60
C CYS A 22 14.70 2.19 -11.34
N GLN A 23 14.77 0.89 -11.12
CA GLN A 23 14.26 0.24 -9.91
C GLN A 23 15.34 -0.66 -9.31
N MET A 24 15.39 -0.73 -7.99
CA MET A 24 16.18 -1.71 -7.27
C MET A 24 15.26 -2.82 -6.77
N LYS A 25 15.59 -4.08 -7.04
CA LYS A 25 14.84 -5.25 -6.57
C LYS A 25 15.69 -6.05 -5.62
N LEU A 26 15.12 -6.35 -4.45
CA LEU A 26 15.62 -7.32 -3.49
C LEU A 26 14.56 -8.41 -3.32
N LYS A 27 14.99 -9.66 -3.19
CA LYS A 27 14.12 -10.78 -2.85
C LYS A 27 14.75 -11.58 -1.72
N THR A 28 13.96 -11.86 -0.70
CA THR A 28 14.36 -12.82 0.33
C THR A 28 14.32 -14.24 -0.24
N LEU A 29 15.02 -15.17 0.43
CA LEU A 29 14.80 -16.59 0.20
C LEU A 29 13.43 -17.00 0.77
N ALA A 30 12.80 -17.99 0.16
CA ALA A 30 11.58 -18.58 0.70
C ALA A 30 11.92 -19.38 1.97
N PHE A 31 11.35 -18.97 3.10
CA PHE A 31 11.54 -19.62 4.39
C PHE A 31 10.19 -19.83 5.09
N PRO A 32 10.00 -20.96 5.81
CA PRO A 32 8.74 -21.24 6.51
C PRO A 32 8.33 -20.18 7.53
N CYS A 33 9.27 -19.41 8.09
CA CYS A 33 8.95 -18.33 9.02
C CYS A 33 8.10 -17.21 8.40
N PHE A 34 8.09 -17.09 7.06
CA PHE A 34 7.22 -16.13 6.38
C PHE A 34 5.80 -16.66 6.14
N ASN A 35 5.55 -17.96 6.30
CA ASN A 35 4.22 -18.55 6.11
C ASN A 35 3.20 -17.96 7.10
N LEU A 36 3.62 -17.67 8.33
CA LEU A 36 2.77 -16.99 9.31
C LEU A 36 2.15 -15.70 8.74
N TYR A 37 2.94 -14.86 8.07
CA TYR A 37 2.44 -13.63 7.47
C TYR A 37 1.60 -13.90 6.23
N HIS A 38 2.01 -14.86 5.41
CA HIS A 38 1.23 -15.25 4.23
C HIS A 38 -0.18 -15.72 4.64
N ASP A 39 -0.29 -16.62 5.60
CA ASP A 39 -1.55 -17.20 6.04
C ASP A 39 -2.48 -16.17 6.71
N LEU A 40 -1.92 -15.14 7.33
CA LEU A 40 -2.68 -14.02 7.90
C LEU A 40 -3.24 -13.08 6.84
N PHE A 41 -2.45 -12.75 5.82
CA PHE A 41 -2.78 -11.69 4.85
C PHE A 41 -3.24 -12.20 3.49
N TYR A 42 -3.27 -13.52 3.26
CA TYR A 42 -3.73 -14.12 2.02
C TYR A 42 -4.71 -15.26 2.27
N LYS A 43 -5.87 -15.18 1.62
CA LYS A 43 -6.88 -16.25 1.61
C LYS A 43 -7.20 -16.62 0.18
N ASN A 44 -7.03 -17.90 -0.18
CA ASN A 44 -7.23 -18.39 -1.55
C ASN A 44 -6.43 -17.61 -2.61
N GLY A 45 -5.20 -17.19 -2.28
CA GLY A 45 -4.33 -16.39 -3.16
C GLY A 45 -4.71 -14.91 -3.27
N ILE A 46 -5.78 -14.46 -2.60
CA ILE A 46 -6.23 -13.08 -2.60
C ILE A 46 -5.73 -12.40 -1.32
N LYS A 47 -5.13 -11.22 -1.44
CA LYS A 47 -4.69 -10.43 -0.29
C LYS A 47 -5.92 -9.92 0.47
N ILE A 48 -5.89 -10.05 1.79
CA ILE A 48 -6.94 -9.60 2.72
C ILE A 48 -6.36 -8.81 3.89
N ILE A 49 -7.22 -8.08 4.61
CA ILE A 49 -6.91 -7.52 5.94
C ILE A 49 -7.40 -8.49 7.02
N PRO A 50 -6.51 -9.08 7.86
CA PRO A 50 -6.92 -10.00 8.91
C PRO A 50 -7.72 -9.29 10.00
N LYS A 51 -8.67 -10.00 10.62
CA LYS A 51 -9.48 -9.47 11.74
C LYS A 51 -8.62 -9.05 12.94
N ILE A 52 -7.46 -9.66 13.11
CA ILE A 52 -6.50 -9.35 14.19
C ILE A 52 -5.55 -8.18 13.84
N ILE A 53 -5.80 -7.43 12.75
CA ILE A 53 -4.92 -6.33 12.33
C ILE A 53 -4.74 -5.27 13.42
N GLY A 54 -5.70 -5.14 14.34
CA GLY A 54 -5.59 -4.31 15.54
C GLY A 54 -4.38 -4.65 16.41
N ASP A 55 -4.08 -5.93 16.58
CA ASP A 55 -2.96 -6.38 17.41
C ASP A 55 -1.62 -6.29 16.66
N LEU A 56 -1.66 -6.39 15.33
CA LEU A 56 -0.47 -6.38 14.47
C LEU A 56 -0.02 -4.95 14.12
N LEU A 57 -0.95 -3.99 14.04
CA LEU A 57 -0.67 -2.63 13.60
C LEU A 57 -0.13 -1.78 14.75
N THR A 58 1.18 -1.87 14.95
CA THR A 58 2.00 -0.99 15.78
C THR A 58 2.35 0.33 15.09
N ALA A 59 2.88 1.32 15.84
CA ALA A 59 3.39 2.58 15.27
C ALA A 59 4.48 2.34 14.21
N ARG A 60 5.33 1.32 14.40
CA ARG A 60 6.38 0.96 13.43
C ARG A 60 5.79 0.45 12.13
N SER A 61 4.81 -0.46 12.19
CA SER A 61 4.13 -0.95 10.99
C SER A 61 3.34 0.16 10.28
N LEU A 62 2.72 1.08 11.02
CA LEU A 62 2.06 2.24 10.43
C LEU A 62 3.05 3.14 9.68
N ALA A 63 4.25 3.36 10.23
CA ALA A 63 5.29 4.13 9.55
C ALA A 63 5.75 3.46 8.23
N TYR A 64 5.93 2.14 8.22
CA TYR A 64 6.22 1.41 6.98
C TYR A 64 5.09 1.50 5.97
N TRP A 65 3.84 1.41 6.42
CA TRP A 65 2.68 1.51 5.54
C TRP A 65 2.54 2.90 4.91
N ILE A 66 2.73 3.98 5.70
CA ILE A 66 2.77 5.36 5.17
C ILE A 66 3.91 5.53 4.16
N LYS A 67 5.06 4.88 4.38
CA LYS A 67 6.18 4.98 3.44
C LYS A 67 5.90 4.30 2.09
N ASP A 68 5.18 3.18 2.11
CA ASP A 68 4.91 2.38 0.92
C ASP A 68 3.71 2.93 0.12
N ASP A 69 2.58 3.12 0.81
CA ASP A 69 1.29 3.48 0.20
C ASP A 69 0.74 4.84 0.70
N GLY A 70 1.58 5.64 1.36
CA GLY A 70 1.19 6.97 1.81
C GLY A 70 1.29 8.05 0.74
N GLY A 71 0.62 9.18 0.99
CA GLY A 71 0.70 10.38 0.17
C GLY A 71 0.41 11.64 0.97
N LYS A 72 0.87 12.78 0.43
CA LYS A 72 0.63 14.11 0.98
C LYS A 72 -0.01 14.99 -0.10
N PRO A 73 -1.36 15.05 -0.20
CA PRO A 73 -2.04 16.06 -1.02
C PRO A 73 -1.71 17.49 -0.58
N SER A 74 -2.09 18.46 -1.42
CA SER A 74 -1.96 19.90 -1.16
C SER A 74 -2.65 20.36 0.11
N SER A 75 -3.67 19.62 0.57
CA SER A 75 -4.36 19.85 1.85
C SER A 75 -3.51 19.51 3.08
N ASN A 76 -2.24 19.09 2.90
CA ASN A 76 -1.30 18.69 3.95
C ASN A 76 -1.73 17.49 4.81
N GLN A 77 -2.82 16.81 4.43
CA GLN A 77 -3.27 15.59 5.10
C GLN A 77 -2.37 14.42 4.72
N THR A 78 -2.24 13.43 5.61
CA THR A 78 -1.66 12.14 5.25
C THR A 78 -2.76 11.27 4.66
N VAL A 79 -2.54 10.73 3.47
CA VAL A 79 -3.44 9.81 2.79
C VAL A 79 -2.80 8.43 2.76
N LEU A 80 -3.59 7.38 2.98
CA LEU A 80 -3.21 5.99 2.74
C LEU A 80 -4.00 5.48 1.53
N TYR A 81 -3.30 4.97 0.52
CA TYR A 81 -3.93 4.45 -0.69
C TYR A 81 -4.32 2.97 -0.52
N THR A 82 -5.57 2.72 -0.17
CA THR A 82 -6.07 1.38 0.18
C THR A 82 -6.91 0.72 -0.93
N ARG A 83 -6.66 1.07 -2.19
CA ARG A 83 -7.51 0.67 -3.34
C ARG A 83 -7.48 -0.82 -3.69
N SER A 84 -6.57 -1.59 -3.10
CA SER A 84 -6.51 -3.04 -3.26
C SER A 84 -7.38 -3.81 -2.28
N TYR A 85 -8.08 -3.12 -1.37
CA TYR A 85 -8.90 -3.73 -0.32
C TYR A 85 -10.38 -3.39 -0.52
N THR A 86 -11.25 -4.24 0.00
CA THR A 86 -12.70 -4.02 0.06
C THR A 86 -13.06 -2.88 1.01
N LEU A 87 -14.26 -2.32 0.89
CA LEU A 87 -14.72 -1.25 1.78
C LEU A 87 -14.77 -1.73 3.23
N GLU A 88 -15.20 -2.97 3.48
CA GLU A 88 -15.27 -3.57 4.81
C GLU A 88 -13.88 -3.66 5.46
N GLU A 89 -12.86 -4.02 4.68
CA GLU A 89 -11.47 -4.06 5.15
C GLU A 89 -10.92 -2.65 5.43
N VAL A 90 -11.28 -1.67 4.60
CA VAL A 90 -10.90 -0.27 4.84
C VAL A 90 -11.58 0.29 6.09
N ILE A 91 -12.83 -0.05 6.35
CA ILE A 91 -13.55 0.31 7.58
C ILE A 91 -12.88 -0.33 8.81
N LEU A 92 -12.44 -1.59 8.71
CA LEU A 92 -11.68 -2.23 9.79
C LEU A 92 -10.36 -1.48 10.07
N LEU A 93 -9.62 -1.12 9.03
CA LEU A 93 -8.40 -0.32 9.17
C LEU A 93 -8.69 1.06 9.80
N GLN A 94 -9.77 1.72 9.39
CA GLN A 94 -10.21 3.00 9.96
C GLN A 94 -10.47 2.90 11.47
N LYS A 95 -11.18 1.84 11.88
CA LYS A 95 -11.46 1.56 13.29
C LYS A 95 -10.16 1.36 14.08
N VAL A 96 -9.24 0.54 13.57
CA VAL A 96 -7.95 0.29 14.23
C VAL A 96 -7.09 1.55 14.32
N LEU A 97 -7.06 2.39 13.28
CA LEU A 97 -6.36 3.67 13.32
C LEU A 97 -6.91 4.60 14.41
N THR A 98 -8.24 4.58 14.58
CA THR A 98 -8.92 5.34 15.64
C THR A 98 -8.62 4.77 17.02
N ASP A 99 -8.74 3.45 17.20
CA ASP A 99 -8.62 2.83 18.51
C ASP A 99 -7.18 2.84 19.04
N ASN A 100 -6.22 2.46 18.20
CA ASN A 100 -4.82 2.28 18.60
C ASN A 100 -4.04 3.60 18.64
N PHE A 101 -4.35 4.54 17.75
CA PHE A 101 -3.54 5.75 17.54
C PHE A 101 -4.31 7.05 17.78
N LYS A 102 -5.61 6.96 18.09
CA LYS A 102 -6.50 8.12 18.28
C LYS A 102 -6.51 9.07 17.07
N LEU A 103 -6.35 8.50 15.87
CA LEU A 103 -6.32 9.27 14.63
C LEU A 103 -7.72 9.44 14.06
N ARG A 104 -8.11 10.69 13.80
CA ARG A 104 -9.31 11.00 13.02
C ARG A 104 -9.01 10.77 11.54
N THR A 105 -9.79 9.89 10.91
CA THR A 105 -9.59 9.48 9.51
C THR A 105 -10.90 9.56 8.73
N LEU A 106 -10.80 9.80 7.42
CA LEU A 106 -11.94 9.82 6.49
C LEU A 106 -11.67 8.83 5.36
N ILE A 107 -12.70 8.10 4.93
CA ILE A 107 -12.64 7.25 3.74
C ILE A 107 -13.10 8.09 2.55
N TYR A 108 -12.32 8.09 1.49
CA TYR A 108 -12.63 8.81 0.26
C TYR A 108 -12.52 7.87 -0.93
N GLU A 109 -13.62 7.73 -1.66
CA GLU A 109 -13.65 7.02 -2.93
C GLU A 109 -13.30 7.98 -4.07
N LYS A 110 -12.31 7.62 -4.88
CA LYS A 110 -11.92 8.41 -6.05
C LYS A 110 -12.49 7.79 -7.31
N ASN A 111 -13.54 8.40 -7.86
CA ASN A 111 -14.11 8.02 -9.15
C ASN A 111 -13.19 8.53 -10.28
N TYR A 112 -12.75 7.63 -11.16
CA TYR A 112 -11.86 7.95 -12.28
C TYR A 112 -12.62 8.42 -13.56
N TRP A 113 -13.92 8.68 -13.46
CA TRP A 113 -14.80 9.04 -14.59
C TRP A 113 -15.06 10.54 -14.75
N SER A 114 -14.11 11.40 -14.39
CA SER A 114 -14.13 12.81 -14.79
C SER A 114 -12.84 13.10 -15.54
N VAL A 115 -12.84 12.74 -16.83
CA VAL A 115 -11.90 13.34 -17.77
C VAL A 115 -12.47 14.72 -18.11
N ASP A 116 -12.11 15.73 -17.33
CA ASP A 116 -12.29 17.12 -17.76
C ASP A 116 -11.29 17.40 -18.90
N TYR A 117 -11.67 17.00 -20.11
CA TYR A 117 -11.26 17.75 -21.30
C TYR A 117 -12.00 19.07 -21.24
N ASN A 118 -11.35 20.10 -20.70
CA ASN A 118 -11.49 21.51 -21.04
C ASN A 118 -10.81 22.30 -19.94
N TYR A 119 -9.66 22.93 -20.24
CA TYR A 119 -9.44 24.36 -20.01
C TYR A 119 -8.20 24.76 -20.82
N THR A 120 -8.48 25.44 -21.93
CA THR A 120 -7.65 26.50 -22.51
C THR A 120 -7.41 27.60 -21.48
N CYS A 121 -6.14 27.95 -21.28
CA CYS A 121 -5.58 29.31 -21.22
C CYS A 121 -4.13 29.21 -21.69
#